data_AF-A0A136KVP2-F1
#
_entry.id   AF-A0A136KVP2-F1
#
_cell.length_a   1.000
_cell.length_b   1.000
_cell.length_c   1.000
_cell.angle_alpha   90.00
_cell.angle_beta   90.00
_cell.angle_gamma   90.00
#
_symmetry.space_group_name_H-M   'P 1'
#
loop_
_entity.id
_entity.type
_entity.pdbx_description
1 polymer ?
#
loop_
_entity_poly.entity_id
_entity_poly.type
_entity_poly.pdbx_seq_one_letter_code
_entity_poly.pdbx_strand_id
1 'polypeptide(L)'
;MKMQFVAAAIALGILATSAVMAQDAGAAVEGTPMVDVSDQVVFNGSVRINQVFSNTPGWIAIHIDSDGSPGPVAGLGAVGPGLTAGINIPVDTTMITPTLFAMLHTDDGQVGTYEFDGSSGLDNPVSVDGQVVTPSFVVAALDVADQFLAGDTVTIPAVTMAVPGWVVIHSDSDGSPGPVLGQTLVEPGTTTNIPVTLAAEGRTSVLWPMLHVDDGTAGTYEFDGSSGLDNPAAAGGVVATAPLWTVPHARVSDQVILYGDNSTTPQNRMASMLTAESVLCETNCFLVVHVDNGGSPGPVAGFAAVPAGSSQNVVVVLGMQALTPVLWPMLHVDDGAIGTYEFDGSSGLDNPISVDGSVVTFPVNAAPSMTFSDQEAADGMIRIDSALMDAFGWMVIHSSVDGRPGPVLGYTALRPGVNSNIAIEVDPAQAGTQVFPMLHYDTNTMGVYEFGTVEGADVPVSVGGAVVVAPMAIPGA
;
A
#
# COMPACT_ATOMS: atom_id res chain seq x y z
N MET A 1 -10.15 -11.42 12.98
CA MET A 1 -8.75 -11.89 12.99
C MET A 1 -8.28 -11.76 11.55
N LYS A 2 -7.36 -10.84 11.24
CA LYS A 2 -6.86 -10.65 9.87
C LYS A 2 -6.20 -11.97 9.44
N MET A 3 -6.77 -12.65 8.45
CA MET A 3 -6.20 -13.88 7.92
C MET A 3 -5.35 -13.51 6.71
N GLN A 4 -4.03 -13.61 6.87
CA GLN A 4 -3.09 -13.58 5.74
C GLN A 4 -3.22 -14.91 5.01
N PHE A 5 -3.66 -14.87 3.75
CA PHE A 5 -3.77 -16.06 2.92
C PHE A 5 -2.74 -15.98 1.80
N VAL A 6 -1.75 -16.86 1.90
CA VAL A 6 -1.01 -17.31 0.74
C VAL A 6 -1.56 -18.68 0.38
N ALA A 7 -2.24 -18.74 -0.75
CA ALA A 7 -2.66 -19.95 -1.46
C ALA A 7 -3.44 -21.00 -0.64
N ALA A 8 -4.75 -21.12 -0.87
CA ALA A 8 -5.49 -22.31 -0.48
C ALA A 8 -5.44 -23.35 -1.60
N ALA A 9 -4.98 -24.58 -1.29
CA ALA A 9 -5.01 -25.70 -2.21
C ALA A 9 -6.46 -26.20 -2.41
N ILE A 10 -7.21 -25.55 -3.30
CA ILE A 10 -8.47 -26.08 -3.82
C ILE A 10 -8.19 -26.76 -5.16
N ALA A 11 -8.23 -28.09 -5.19
CA ALA A 11 -8.19 -28.84 -6.43
C ALA A 11 -9.47 -28.56 -7.24
N LEU A 12 -9.36 -27.66 -8.22
CA LEU A 12 -10.48 -27.29 -9.09
C LEU A 12 -10.72 -28.41 -10.12
N GLY A 13 -11.71 -29.25 -9.84
CA GLY A 13 -12.22 -30.17 -10.85
C GLY A 13 -12.96 -29.37 -11.92
N ILE A 14 -12.38 -29.28 -13.12
CA ILE A 14 -13.04 -28.71 -14.30
C ILE A 14 -14.30 -29.54 -14.58
N LEU A 15 -15.47 -29.05 -14.17
CA LEU A 15 -16.75 -29.64 -14.56
C LEU A 15 -17.37 -28.77 -15.65
N ALA A 16 -17.43 -29.34 -16.84
CA ALA A 16 -17.97 -28.70 -18.02
C ALA A 16 -19.51 -28.65 -18.02
N THR A 17 -20.02 -27.57 -18.60
CA THR A 17 -21.35 -27.33 -19.18
C THR A 17 -22.53 -27.12 -18.24
N SER A 18 -22.86 -25.86 -18.02
CA SER A 18 -24.23 -25.38 -17.88
C SER A 18 -24.36 -24.09 -18.69
N ALA A 19 -25.33 -24.06 -19.60
CA ALA A 19 -25.58 -22.92 -20.46
C ALA A 19 -26.05 -21.72 -19.63
N VAL A 20 -25.16 -20.77 -19.41
CA VAL A 20 -25.49 -19.44 -18.90
C VAL A 20 -25.74 -18.55 -20.12
N MET A 21 -26.82 -17.77 -20.05
CA MET A 21 -27.20 -16.80 -21.08
C MET A 21 -25.98 -15.90 -21.38
N ALA A 22 -25.62 -15.82 -22.66
CA ALA A 22 -24.59 -14.92 -23.15
C ALA A 22 -24.93 -13.49 -22.72
N GLN A 23 -24.13 -12.96 -21.80
CA GLN A 23 -23.98 -11.52 -21.67
C GLN A 23 -23.02 -11.10 -22.80
N ASP A 24 -23.46 -10.11 -23.56
CA ASP A 24 -22.81 -9.62 -24.77
C ASP A 24 -21.31 -9.47 -24.56
N ALA A 25 -20.51 -9.91 -25.53
CA ALA A 25 -19.07 -9.72 -25.51
C ALA A 25 -18.81 -8.21 -25.41
N GLY A 26 -18.31 -7.79 -24.25
CA GLY A 26 -18.10 -6.38 -23.95
C GLY A 26 -17.26 -5.73 -25.03
N ALA A 27 -17.85 -4.77 -25.74
CA ALA A 27 -17.06 -3.81 -26.50
C ALA A 27 -16.01 -3.22 -25.55
N ALA A 28 -14.80 -2.95 -26.05
CA ALA A 28 -13.87 -2.06 -25.36
C ALA A 28 -14.68 -0.84 -24.90
N VAL A 29 -14.71 -0.59 -23.60
CA VAL A 29 -15.43 0.56 -23.07
C VAL A 29 -14.72 1.78 -23.64
N GLU A 30 -15.29 2.40 -24.68
CA GLU A 30 -14.92 3.75 -25.08
C GLU A 30 -15.32 4.68 -23.93
N GLY A 31 -14.41 4.83 -22.99
CA GLY A 31 -14.55 5.76 -21.88
C GLY A 31 -14.03 7.13 -22.27
N THR A 32 -14.64 8.16 -21.71
CA THR A 32 -14.07 9.49 -21.73
C THR A 32 -12.92 9.53 -20.70
N PRO A 33 -11.71 9.99 -21.06
CA PRO A 33 -10.62 10.14 -20.10
C PRO A 33 -11.05 10.88 -18.84
N MET A 34 -10.69 10.34 -17.68
CA MET A 34 -11.10 10.90 -16.40
C MET A 34 -10.09 10.57 -15.30
N VAL A 35 -10.08 11.42 -14.28
CA VAL A 35 -9.42 11.18 -12.99
C VAL A 35 -10.44 11.47 -11.91
N ASP A 36 -10.62 10.53 -10.99
CA ASP A 36 -11.42 10.69 -9.78
C ASP A 36 -10.48 10.55 -8.59
N VAL A 37 -10.53 11.56 -7.73
CA VAL A 37 -9.70 11.68 -6.55
C VAL A 37 -10.52 12.42 -5.50
N SER A 38 -10.40 11.97 -4.26
CA SER A 38 -11.08 12.60 -3.12
C SER A 38 -10.07 13.29 -2.22
N ASP A 39 -10.59 14.23 -1.43
CA ASP A 39 -9.87 14.77 -0.29
C ASP A 39 -9.43 13.63 0.63
N GLN A 40 -8.20 13.70 1.11
CA GLN A 40 -7.58 12.56 1.78
C GLN A 40 -6.50 12.96 2.77
N VAL A 41 -6.21 12.03 3.66
CA VAL A 41 -5.02 12.11 4.51
C VAL A 41 -3.85 11.46 3.77
N VAL A 42 -2.66 12.07 3.86
CA VAL A 42 -1.40 11.53 3.36
C VAL A 42 -0.48 11.21 4.53
N PHE A 43 -0.21 9.93 4.84
CA PHE A 43 0.63 9.56 6.00
C PHE A 43 1.80 8.61 5.71
N ASN A 44 1.97 8.18 4.45
CA ASN A 44 3.08 7.33 3.97
C ASN A 44 3.70 7.89 2.68
N GLY A 45 3.73 9.21 2.55
CA GLY A 45 4.28 9.89 1.38
C GLY A 45 3.65 9.47 0.05
N SER A 46 2.36 9.10 0.04
CA SER A 46 1.65 8.74 -1.18
C SER A 46 0.22 9.29 -1.16
N VAL A 47 -0.25 9.74 -2.32
CA VAL A 47 -1.66 10.09 -2.55
C VAL A 47 -2.37 8.96 -3.28
N ARG A 48 -3.63 8.70 -2.94
CA ARG A 48 -4.49 7.71 -3.57
C ARG A 48 -5.41 8.36 -4.60
N ILE A 49 -5.33 7.90 -5.83
CA ILE A 49 -6.30 8.19 -6.89
C ILE A 49 -7.36 7.10 -6.88
N ASN A 50 -8.63 7.48 -6.76
CA ASN A 50 -9.73 6.52 -6.68
C ASN A 50 -9.87 5.77 -7.99
N GLN A 51 -9.88 6.50 -9.10
CA GLN A 51 -10.08 5.94 -10.42
C GLN A 51 -9.46 6.82 -11.50
N VAL A 52 -8.92 6.19 -12.53
CA VAL A 52 -8.41 6.83 -13.75
C VAL A 52 -8.92 6.04 -14.92
N PHE A 53 -9.40 6.72 -15.96
CA PHE A 53 -9.59 6.11 -17.26
C PHE A 53 -8.67 6.81 -18.25
N SER A 54 -7.83 6.04 -18.95
CA SER A 54 -6.94 6.55 -20.00
C SER A 54 -7.18 5.78 -21.30
N ASN A 55 -7.16 6.46 -22.45
CA ASN A 55 -7.30 5.78 -23.75
C ASN A 55 -6.00 5.11 -24.22
N THR A 56 -4.87 5.56 -23.69
CA THR A 56 -3.51 5.12 -24.05
C THR A 56 -2.71 4.89 -22.77
N PRO A 57 -1.49 4.33 -22.86
CA PRO A 57 -0.50 4.54 -21.80
C PRO A 57 -0.40 6.04 -21.45
N GLY A 58 -0.19 6.32 -20.18
CA GLY A 58 -0.17 7.68 -19.65
C GLY A 58 0.46 7.78 -18.29
N TRP A 59 0.41 8.99 -17.74
CA TRP A 59 0.88 9.31 -16.40
C TRP A 59 -0.19 10.06 -15.61
N ILE A 60 -0.20 9.89 -14.30
CA ILE A 60 -0.82 10.83 -13.37
C ILE A 60 0.29 11.63 -12.71
N ALA A 61 0.33 12.92 -13.00
CA ALA A 61 1.21 13.87 -12.33
C ALA A 61 0.44 14.55 -11.18
N ILE A 62 1.03 14.53 -9.99
CA ILE A 62 0.50 15.21 -8.80
C ILE A 62 1.20 16.56 -8.71
N HIS A 63 0.49 17.63 -9.04
CA HIS A 63 1.00 18.99 -8.97
C HIS A 63 0.65 19.63 -7.63
N ILE A 64 1.57 20.42 -7.11
CA ILE A 64 1.27 21.34 -6.01
C ILE A 64 0.42 22.50 -6.50
N ASP A 65 -0.26 23.18 -5.59
CA ASP A 65 -0.95 24.42 -5.88
C ASP A 65 0.04 25.58 -6.05
N SER A 66 -0.15 26.33 -7.12
CA SER A 66 0.54 27.57 -7.41
C SER A 66 -0.51 28.63 -7.75
N ASP A 67 -1.01 29.30 -6.71
CA ASP A 67 -2.03 30.36 -6.81
C ASP A 67 -3.34 29.89 -7.45
N GLY A 68 -3.84 28.72 -7.04
CA GLY A 68 -5.08 28.14 -7.56
C GLY A 68 -4.94 27.42 -8.90
N SER A 69 -3.72 27.21 -9.38
CA SER A 69 -3.40 26.49 -10.62
C SER A 69 -2.34 25.41 -10.37
N PRO A 70 -2.26 24.35 -11.22
CA PRO A 70 -1.19 23.36 -11.13
C PRO A 70 0.21 23.99 -11.22
N GLY A 71 1.03 23.73 -10.21
CA GLY A 71 2.43 24.16 -10.09
C GLY A 71 3.43 23.05 -10.41
N PRO A 72 4.62 23.03 -9.78
CA PRO A 72 5.57 21.91 -9.89
C PRO A 72 4.97 20.54 -9.53
N VAL A 73 5.49 19.48 -10.16
CA VAL A 73 5.11 18.08 -9.90
C VAL A 73 5.77 17.61 -8.60
N ALA A 74 4.98 17.16 -7.63
CA ALA A 74 5.43 16.54 -6.39
C ALA A 74 5.47 15.00 -6.46
N GLY A 75 4.74 14.39 -7.39
CA GLY A 75 4.70 12.93 -7.54
C GLY A 75 4.20 12.51 -8.91
N LEU A 76 4.57 11.29 -9.33
CA LEU A 76 4.28 10.78 -10.67
C LEU A 76 3.97 9.27 -10.60
N GLY A 77 2.90 8.84 -11.27
CA GLY A 77 2.54 7.42 -11.37
C GLY A 77 2.12 7.04 -12.78
N ALA A 78 2.68 5.94 -13.31
CA ALA A 78 2.29 5.43 -14.63
C ALA A 78 0.88 4.83 -14.60
N VAL A 79 0.12 5.06 -15.67
CA VAL A 79 -1.20 4.47 -15.89
C VAL A 79 -1.27 3.78 -17.24
N GLY A 80 -1.92 2.62 -17.28
CA GLY A 80 -2.15 1.90 -18.53
C GLY A 80 -3.41 2.41 -19.23
N PRO A 81 -3.64 2.00 -20.48
CA PRO A 81 -4.94 2.22 -21.12
C PRO A 81 -6.05 1.48 -20.37
N GLY A 82 -7.28 1.96 -20.50
CA GLY A 82 -8.46 1.45 -19.84
C GLY A 82 -8.72 2.09 -18.46
N LEU A 83 -9.62 1.45 -17.72
CA LEU A 83 -9.98 1.85 -16.36
C LEU A 83 -8.94 1.33 -15.37
N THR A 84 -8.59 2.13 -14.37
CA THR A 84 -7.86 1.64 -13.22
C THR A 84 -8.30 2.32 -11.94
N ALA A 85 -8.45 1.54 -10.87
CA ALA A 85 -8.86 2.04 -9.57
C ALA A 85 -7.72 1.96 -8.53
N GLY A 86 -7.81 2.78 -7.49
CA GLY A 86 -7.01 2.66 -6.25
C GLY A 86 -5.49 2.82 -6.43
N ILE A 87 -5.05 3.81 -7.19
CA ILE A 87 -3.63 4.02 -7.52
C ILE A 87 -2.97 4.83 -6.40
N ASN A 88 -1.92 4.29 -5.77
CA ASN A 88 -1.08 5.06 -4.85
C ASN A 88 0.09 5.68 -5.63
N ILE A 89 0.25 6.99 -5.52
CA ILE A 89 1.31 7.75 -6.19
C ILE A 89 2.22 8.33 -5.12
N PRO A 90 3.49 7.90 -5.03
CA PRO A 90 4.47 8.51 -4.14
C PRO A 90 4.62 10.00 -4.45
N VAL A 91 4.67 10.81 -3.39
CA VAL A 91 4.83 12.26 -3.45
C VAL A 91 5.96 12.71 -2.51
N ASP A 92 6.68 13.74 -2.90
CA ASP A 92 7.59 14.45 -1.99
C ASP A 92 6.77 15.30 -1.00
N THR A 93 6.56 14.75 0.19
CA THR A 93 5.82 15.37 1.31
C THR A 93 6.44 16.68 1.78
N THR A 94 7.70 16.95 1.46
CA THR A 94 8.39 18.17 1.89
C THR A 94 8.02 19.39 1.07
N MET A 95 7.40 19.18 -0.10
CA MET A 95 7.03 20.26 -1.04
C MET A 95 5.54 20.36 -1.37
N ILE A 96 4.72 19.36 -1.00
CA ILE A 96 3.26 19.41 -1.26
C ILE A 96 2.59 20.62 -0.61
N THR A 97 1.43 21.00 -1.10
CA THR A 97 0.57 22.06 -0.57
C THR A 97 -0.76 21.48 -0.10
N PRO A 98 -1.55 22.21 0.72
CA PRO A 98 -2.83 21.70 1.20
C PRO A 98 -3.83 21.37 0.09
N THR A 99 -3.76 22.07 -1.04
CA THR A 99 -4.46 21.71 -2.27
C THR A 99 -3.46 21.09 -3.24
N LEU A 100 -3.81 19.97 -3.86
CA LEU A 100 -3.05 19.32 -4.92
C LEU A 100 -3.94 19.16 -6.17
N PHE A 101 -3.31 18.94 -7.33
CA PHE A 101 -4.00 18.62 -8.58
C PHE A 101 -3.49 17.29 -9.13
N ALA A 102 -4.40 16.39 -9.52
CA ALA A 102 -4.05 15.15 -10.21
C ALA A 102 -4.29 15.33 -11.71
N MET A 103 -3.23 15.50 -12.50
CA MET A 103 -3.31 15.72 -13.94
C MET A 103 -3.03 14.43 -14.71
N LEU A 104 -3.90 14.08 -15.65
CA LEU A 104 -3.67 12.97 -16.58
C LEU A 104 -2.85 13.46 -17.78
N HIS A 105 -1.77 12.75 -18.09
CA HIS A 105 -0.90 12.96 -19.24
C HIS A 105 -0.90 11.74 -20.15
N THR A 106 -0.60 11.95 -21.44
CA THR A 106 -0.19 10.86 -22.33
C THR A 106 1.21 10.36 -21.95
N ASP A 107 1.56 9.16 -22.40
CA ASP A 107 2.92 8.60 -22.40
C ASP A 107 3.29 8.35 -23.87
N ASP A 108 3.71 9.42 -24.56
CA ASP A 108 4.06 9.42 -25.97
C ASP A 108 5.52 9.86 -26.21
N GLY A 109 6.14 9.34 -27.27
CA GLY A 109 7.60 9.38 -27.39
C GLY A 109 8.20 8.09 -26.85
N GLN A 110 8.95 8.14 -25.76
CA GLN A 110 9.57 6.96 -25.16
C GLN A 110 8.70 6.39 -24.02
N VAL A 111 7.81 5.45 -24.38
CA VAL A 111 6.94 4.74 -23.44
C VAL A 111 7.66 4.35 -22.15
N GLY A 112 7.08 4.72 -21.01
CA GLY A 112 7.61 4.49 -19.67
C GLY A 112 8.66 5.52 -19.22
N THR A 113 8.84 6.60 -19.98
CA THR A 113 9.58 7.80 -19.57
C THR A 113 8.57 8.95 -19.43
N TYR A 114 8.88 9.95 -18.60
CA TYR A 114 8.06 11.15 -18.49
C TYR A 114 8.81 12.34 -19.09
N GLU A 115 8.29 12.88 -20.19
CA GLU A 115 8.92 13.85 -21.08
C GLU A 115 8.24 15.23 -21.06
N PHE A 116 7.23 15.44 -20.22
CA PHE A 116 6.50 16.71 -20.20
C PHE A 116 7.41 17.90 -19.86
N ASP A 117 7.62 18.76 -20.85
CA ASP A 117 8.42 20.00 -20.75
C ASP A 117 7.61 21.26 -21.12
N GLY A 118 6.33 21.08 -21.44
CA GLY A 118 5.43 22.15 -21.88
C GLY A 118 5.73 22.73 -23.27
N SER A 119 6.64 22.15 -24.06
CA SER A 119 7.09 22.75 -25.33
C SER A 119 7.32 21.76 -26.48
N SER A 120 7.81 20.56 -26.18
CA SER A 120 8.11 19.50 -27.14
C SER A 120 6.85 18.88 -27.77
N GLY A 121 5.74 18.96 -27.05
CA GLY A 121 4.49 18.32 -27.40
C GLY A 121 4.35 16.88 -26.91
N LEU A 122 5.37 16.34 -26.23
CA LEU A 122 5.38 15.02 -25.61
C LEU A 122 4.75 15.07 -24.23
N ASP A 123 4.09 13.98 -23.86
CA ASP A 123 3.37 13.76 -22.60
C ASP A 123 2.48 14.93 -22.25
N ASN A 124 1.74 15.44 -23.23
CA ASN A 124 0.86 16.56 -23.00
C ASN A 124 -0.33 16.17 -22.11
N PRO A 125 -0.90 17.13 -21.36
CA PRO A 125 -2.09 16.87 -20.57
C PRO A 125 -3.26 16.40 -21.44
N VAL A 126 -3.92 15.34 -21.01
CA VAL A 126 -5.11 14.81 -21.66
C VAL A 126 -6.26 15.79 -21.49
N SER A 127 -6.96 16.06 -22.59
CA SER A 127 -8.11 16.98 -22.62
C SER A 127 -9.38 16.31 -23.12
N VAL A 128 -10.49 16.64 -22.48
CA VAL A 128 -11.86 16.24 -22.85
C VAL A 128 -12.67 17.50 -23.08
N ASP A 129 -13.32 17.61 -24.24
CA ASP A 129 -14.11 18.79 -24.62
C ASP A 129 -13.34 20.13 -24.47
N GLY A 130 -12.02 20.09 -24.67
CA GLY A 130 -11.13 21.25 -24.54
C GLY A 130 -10.76 21.63 -23.11
N GLN A 131 -11.11 20.81 -22.11
CA GLN A 131 -10.69 20.96 -20.71
C GLN A 131 -9.66 19.90 -20.36
N VAL A 132 -8.58 20.31 -19.70
CA VAL A 132 -7.58 19.37 -19.18
C VAL A 132 -8.19 18.55 -18.05
N VAL A 133 -7.92 17.25 -18.04
CA VAL A 133 -8.32 16.35 -16.95
C VAL A 133 -7.38 16.57 -15.76
N THR A 134 -7.75 17.52 -14.89
CA THR A 134 -6.94 17.94 -13.73
C THR A 134 -7.80 18.30 -12.51
N PRO A 135 -8.53 17.35 -11.92
CA PRO A 135 -9.24 17.60 -10.66
C PRO A 135 -8.27 18.05 -9.55
N SER A 136 -8.70 19.02 -8.75
CA SER A 136 -8.04 19.37 -7.49
C SER A 136 -8.63 18.60 -6.32
N PHE A 137 -7.84 18.40 -5.28
CA PHE A 137 -8.26 17.78 -4.02
C PHE A 137 -7.47 18.36 -2.86
N VAL A 138 -8.03 18.29 -1.65
CA VAL A 138 -7.42 18.78 -0.41
C VAL A 138 -6.75 17.63 0.32
N VAL A 139 -5.58 17.90 0.91
CA VAL A 139 -4.86 16.96 1.76
C VAL A 139 -4.58 17.52 3.15
N ALA A 140 -4.63 16.63 4.13
CA ALA A 140 -3.92 16.78 5.39
C ALA A 140 -2.78 15.76 5.38
N ALA A 141 -1.53 16.21 5.43
CA ALA A 141 -0.38 15.33 5.29
C ALA A 141 0.44 15.29 6.58
N LEU A 142 0.83 14.09 7.00
CA LEU A 142 1.66 13.81 8.16
C LEU A 142 2.71 12.77 7.77
N ASP A 143 3.93 13.23 7.50
CA ASP A 143 5.05 12.33 7.22
C ASP A 143 5.66 11.83 8.54
N VAL A 144 5.88 10.53 8.66
CA VAL A 144 6.33 9.87 9.89
C VAL A 144 7.49 8.95 9.59
N ALA A 145 8.59 9.10 10.34
CA ALA A 145 9.77 8.26 10.23
C ALA A 145 10.16 7.67 11.59
N ASP A 146 10.49 6.38 11.58
CA ASP A 146 11.05 5.69 12.74
C ASP A 146 12.39 6.30 13.11
N GLN A 147 12.56 6.57 14.41
CA GLN A 147 13.72 7.27 14.93
C GLN A 147 13.89 6.98 16.43
N PHE A 148 15.12 6.92 16.92
CA PHE A 148 15.35 6.99 18.36
C PHE A 148 15.02 8.38 18.90
N LEU A 149 14.61 8.45 20.16
CA LEU A 149 14.42 9.73 20.84
C LEU A 149 15.74 10.51 20.93
N ALA A 150 15.72 11.77 20.48
CA ALA A 150 16.79 12.72 20.75
C ALA A 150 16.54 13.37 22.12
N GLY A 151 16.93 12.66 23.19
CA GLY A 151 16.60 13.05 24.55
C GLY A 151 15.11 12.81 24.85
N ASP A 152 14.31 13.88 24.85
CA ASP A 152 12.86 13.84 25.04
C ASP A 152 12.07 14.25 23.79
N THR A 153 12.74 14.38 22.64
CA THR A 153 12.16 14.96 21.44
C THR A 153 12.10 13.93 20.30
N VAL A 154 10.96 13.89 19.61
CA VAL A 154 10.83 13.32 18.26
C VAL A 154 10.77 14.44 17.24
N THR A 155 11.22 14.18 16.01
CA THR A 155 11.14 15.13 14.90
C THR A 155 10.23 14.56 13.82
N ILE A 156 9.18 15.30 13.47
CA ILE A 156 8.24 14.93 12.40
C ILE A 156 8.78 15.51 11.07
N PRO A 157 9.09 14.67 10.06
CA PRO A 157 9.72 15.10 8.82
C PRO A 157 8.97 16.24 8.10
N ALA A 158 7.66 16.09 7.89
CA ALA A 158 6.84 17.08 7.21
C ALA A 158 5.37 16.99 7.64
N VAL A 159 4.71 18.13 7.68
CA VAL A 159 3.27 18.26 7.92
C VAL A 159 2.69 19.29 6.96
N THR A 160 1.52 18.99 6.39
CA THR A 160 0.77 19.91 5.52
C THR A 160 -0.66 20.06 6.02
N MET A 161 -1.09 21.29 6.28
CA MET A 161 -2.45 21.61 6.74
C MET A 161 -3.02 22.85 6.05
N ALA A 162 -4.33 22.86 5.77
CA ALA A 162 -5.00 24.01 5.15
C ALA A 162 -5.29 25.16 6.14
N VAL A 163 -5.28 24.86 7.43
CA VAL A 163 -5.60 25.76 8.56
C VAL A 163 -4.54 25.58 9.66
N PRO A 164 -4.44 26.50 10.64
CA PRO A 164 -3.59 26.30 11.79
C PRO A 164 -3.95 24.99 12.50
N GLY A 165 -2.96 24.33 13.08
CA GLY A 165 -3.17 23.03 13.69
C GLY A 165 -2.07 22.64 14.66
N TRP A 166 -2.16 21.42 15.15
CA TRP A 166 -1.21 20.84 16.08
C TRP A 166 -0.68 19.53 15.53
N VAL A 167 0.61 19.30 15.77
CA VAL A 167 1.16 17.95 15.75
C VAL A 167 1.18 17.44 17.17
N VAL A 168 0.40 16.40 17.44
CA VAL A 168 0.21 15.80 18.76
C VAL A 168 0.80 14.41 18.75
N ILE A 169 1.63 14.09 19.73
CA ILE A 169 2.25 12.78 19.87
C ILE A 169 1.54 12.04 20.99
N HIS A 170 0.87 10.94 20.65
CA HIS A 170 0.24 10.04 21.60
C HIS A 170 1.18 8.87 21.92
N SER A 171 1.03 8.33 23.13
CA SER A 171 1.52 6.98 23.47
C SER A 171 0.74 5.91 22.71
N ASP A 172 1.26 4.69 22.68
CA ASP A 172 0.52 3.53 22.18
C ASP A 172 -0.44 2.99 23.25
N SER A 173 -1.65 2.65 22.81
CA SER A 173 -2.67 1.95 23.59
C SER A 173 -3.22 0.81 22.74
N ASP A 174 -2.52 -0.32 22.76
CA ASP A 174 -2.90 -1.56 22.06
C ASP A 174 -2.96 -1.39 20.52
N GLY A 175 -1.94 -0.76 19.95
CA GLY A 175 -1.87 -0.51 18.50
C GLY A 175 -2.79 0.61 18.02
N SER A 176 -3.11 1.56 18.91
CA SER A 176 -3.91 2.74 18.61
C SER A 176 -3.46 3.94 19.46
N PRO A 177 -3.80 5.18 19.09
CA PRO A 177 -3.43 6.37 19.87
C PRO A 177 -3.98 6.33 21.30
N GLY A 178 -3.09 6.46 22.28
CA GLY A 178 -3.37 6.54 23.72
C GLY A 178 -3.32 7.98 24.27
N PRO A 179 -2.97 8.18 25.55
CA PRO A 179 -2.75 9.51 26.13
C PRO A 179 -1.72 10.36 25.40
N VAL A 180 -1.96 11.69 25.35
CA VAL A 180 -1.05 12.69 24.77
C VAL A 180 0.24 12.80 25.59
N LEU A 181 1.38 12.79 24.90
CA LEU A 181 2.70 12.95 25.48
C LEU A 181 3.28 14.34 25.23
N GLY A 182 2.92 14.98 24.11
CA GLY A 182 3.41 16.30 23.76
C GLY A 182 2.79 16.80 22.47
N GLN A 183 2.90 18.10 22.23
CA GLN A 183 2.30 18.76 21.09
C GLN A 183 3.07 20.01 20.69
N THR A 184 2.96 20.40 19.42
CA THR A 184 3.43 21.70 18.93
C THR A 184 2.48 22.28 17.90
N LEU A 185 2.32 23.59 17.91
CA LEU A 185 1.53 24.33 16.93
C LEU A 185 2.25 24.32 15.57
N VAL A 186 1.47 24.22 14.50
CA VAL A 186 1.90 24.36 13.11
C VAL A 186 1.01 25.35 12.37
N GLU A 187 1.62 26.14 11.50
CA GLU A 187 0.93 27.12 10.66
C GLU A 187 0.32 26.44 9.41
N PRO A 188 -0.67 27.08 8.76
CA PRO A 188 -1.15 26.63 7.45
C PRO A 188 -0.03 26.51 6.42
N GLY A 189 -0.15 25.54 5.52
CA GLY A 189 0.86 25.19 4.52
C GLY A 189 1.70 23.99 4.97
N THR A 190 2.91 23.91 4.43
CA THR A 190 3.84 22.80 4.72
C THR A 190 4.97 23.26 5.61
N THR A 191 5.15 22.55 6.71
CA THR A 191 6.27 22.72 7.65
C THR A 191 7.11 21.45 7.63
N THR A 192 8.44 21.58 7.73
CA THR A 192 9.36 20.43 7.77
C THR A 192 10.20 20.44 9.05
N ASN A 193 10.72 19.27 9.42
CA ASN A 193 11.61 19.07 10.57
C ASN A 193 11.02 19.62 11.89
N ILE A 194 9.78 19.23 12.21
CA ILE A 194 9.04 19.74 13.37
C ILE A 194 9.47 18.99 14.64
N PRO A 195 10.18 19.60 15.60
CA PRO A 195 10.48 18.96 16.87
C PRO A 195 9.26 18.97 17.78
N VAL A 196 8.97 17.83 18.42
CA VAL A 196 7.95 17.72 19.47
C VAL A 196 8.56 17.12 20.73
N THR A 197 8.57 17.92 21.81
CA THR A 197 9.05 17.50 23.13
C THR A 197 7.98 16.68 23.84
N LEU A 198 8.37 15.55 24.41
CA LEU A 198 7.47 14.58 25.03
C LEU A 198 7.60 14.58 26.55
N ALA A 199 6.50 14.37 27.27
CA ALA A 199 6.51 14.02 28.68
C ALA A 199 7.21 12.67 28.90
N ALA A 200 7.98 12.51 29.98
CA ALA A 200 8.68 11.27 30.30
C ALA A 200 7.75 10.15 30.77
N GLU A 201 6.69 10.52 31.50
CA GLU A 201 5.67 9.59 31.99
C GLU A 201 4.78 9.13 30.83
N GLY A 202 4.49 7.83 30.77
CA GLY A 202 3.58 7.24 29.77
C GLY A 202 4.19 6.96 28.40
N ARG A 203 5.49 7.24 28.16
CA ARG A 203 6.12 6.90 26.88
C ARG A 203 6.13 5.39 26.63
N THR A 204 5.87 5.03 25.38
CA THR A 204 5.85 3.68 24.84
C THR A 204 6.89 3.54 23.73
N SER A 205 7.21 2.31 23.32
CA SER A 205 8.16 2.01 22.23
C SER A 205 7.61 2.36 20.85
N VAL A 206 6.28 2.41 20.71
CA VAL A 206 5.54 2.93 19.56
C VAL A 206 4.82 4.20 19.97
N LEU A 207 4.89 5.23 19.15
CA LEU A 207 4.18 6.50 19.33
C LEU A 207 3.21 6.72 18.16
N TRP A 208 2.21 7.56 18.38
CA TRP A 208 1.22 7.91 17.37
C TRP A 208 1.18 9.43 17.18
N PRO A 209 2.01 9.98 16.28
CA PRO A 209 1.81 11.31 15.76
C PRO A 209 0.41 11.44 15.15
N MET A 210 -0.27 12.54 15.45
CA MET A 210 -1.61 12.86 14.97
C MET A 210 -1.71 14.36 14.68
N LEU A 211 -2.35 14.71 13.57
CA LEU A 211 -2.71 16.11 13.32
C LEU A 211 -4.04 16.45 13.98
N HIS A 212 -4.11 17.62 14.59
CA HIS A 212 -5.35 18.23 15.09
C HIS A 212 -5.50 19.60 14.45
N VAL A 213 -6.73 20.05 14.24
CA VAL A 213 -6.99 21.47 13.91
C VAL A 213 -6.80 22.33 15.17
N ASP A 214 -6.41 23.60 15.02
CA ASP A 214 -6.42 24.60 16.11
C ASP A 214 -7.70 25.41 15.98
N ASP A 215 -8.73 25.01 16.73
CA ASP A 215 -10.01 25.71 16.80
C ASP A 215 -10.35 26.12 18.25
N GLY A 216 -11.22 27.12 18.40
CA GLY A 216 -11.39 27.77 19.71
C GLY A 216 -10.34 28.86 19.95
N THR A 217 -9.46 28.70 20.93
CA THR A 217 -8.49 29.74 21.31
C THR A 217 -7.17 29.55 20.57
N ALA A 218 -6.99 30.29 19.47
CA ALA A 218 -5.77 30.22 18.65
C ALA A 218 -4.47 30.12 19.47
N GLY A 219 -3.69 29.07 19.20
CA GLY A 219 -2.42 28.78 19.86
C GLY A 219 -2.55 28.17 21.27
N THR A 220 -3.74 27.75 21.67
CA THR A 220 -3.97 26.90 22.86
C THR A 220 -4.37 25.51 22.37
N TYR A 221 -4.00 24.47 23.13
CA TYR A 221 -4.42 23.10 22.82
C TYR A 221 -5.53 22.69 23.80
N GLU A 222 -6.73 22.45 23.28
CA GLU A 222 -8.00 22.25 23.98
C GLU A 222 -8.57 20.83 23.87
N PHE A 223 -7.92 19.91 23.16
CA PHE A 223 -8.47 18.57 22.92
C PHE A 223 -8.77 17.82 24.22
N ASP A 224 -10.05 17.52 24.43
CA ASP A 224 -10.56 16.75 25.59
C ASP A 224 -11.43 15.55 25.17
N GLY A 225 -11.56 15.30 23.87
CA GLY A 225 -12.38 14.25 23.28
C GLY A 225 -13.90 14.43 23.41
N SER A 226 -14.39 15.59 23.91
CA SER A 226 -15.82 15.78 24.20
C SER A 226 -16.39 17.15 23.84
N SER A 227 -15.60 18.21 23.96
CA SER A 227 -15.98 19.59 23.64
C SER A 227 -16.13 19.85 22.15
N GLY A 228 -15.49 19.01 21.33
CA GLY A 228 -15.37 19.17 19.89
C GLY A 228 -14.29 20.17 19.47
N LEU A 229 -13.50 20.66 20.42
CA LEU A 229 -12.35 21.53 20.16
C LEU A 229 -11.09 20.72 19.87
N ASP A 230 -10.25 21.27 19.00
CA ASP A 230 -9.02 20.69 18.49
C ASP A 230 -9.17 19.23 18.11
N ASN A 231 -10.22 18.91 17.35
CA ASN A 231 -10.43 17.54 16.92
C ASN A 231 -9.32 17.08 15.95
N PRO A 232 -9.09 15.75 15.88
CA PRO A 232 -8.16 15.22 14.90
C PRO A 232 -8.50 15.69 13.48
N ALA A 233 -7.49 16.16 12.75
CA ALA A 233 -7.65 16.53 11.36
C ALA A 233 -7.97 15.28 10.54
N ALA A 234 -9.11 15.32 9.86
CA ALA A 234 -9.61 14.21 9.07
C ALA A 234 -10.02 14.65 7.67
N ALA A 235 -9.75 13.81 6.69
CA ALA A 235 -10.20 13.97 5.31
C ALA A 235 -10.78 12.64 4.82
N GLY A 236 -11.97 12.69 4.19
CA GLY A 236 -12.71 11.47 3.84
C GLY A 236 -13.09 10.59 5.04
N GLY A 237 -13.15 11.15 6.26
CA GLY A 237 -13.41 10.40 7.50
C GLY A 237 -12.19 9.65 8.06
N VAL A 238 -11.03 9.74 7.42
CA VAL A 238 -9.77 9.16 7.90
C VAL A 238 -9.00 10.20 8.69
N VAL A 239 -8.48 9.83 9.85
CA VAL A 239 -7.65 10.70 10.70
C VAL A 239 -6.19 10.65 10.27
N ALA A 240 -5.52 11.79 10.28
CA ALA A 240 -4.09 11.92 10.02
C ALA A 240 -3.23 11.40 11.17
N THR A 241 -3.02 10.08 11.22
CA THR A 241 -2.16 9.43 12.20
C THR A 241 -1.48 8.18 11.62
N ALA A 242 -0.27 7.89 12.08
CA ALA A 242 0.50 6.70 11.73
C ALA A 242 1.42 6.30 12.90
N PRO A 243 1.79 5.02 13.03
CA PRO A 243 2.72 4.60 14.07
C PRO A 243 4.16 5.05 13.76
N LEU A 244 4.89 5.43 14.80
CA LEU A 244 6.30 5.81 14.83
C LEU A 244 7.02 4.91 15.85
N TRP A 245 8.01 4.14 15.43
CA TRP A 245 8.80 3.32 16.35
C TRP A 245 10.02 4.09 16.87
N THR A 246 10.21 4.07 18.20
CA THR A 246 11.38 4.67 18.88
C THR A 246 12.43 3.67 19.35
N VAL A 247 12.36 2.47 18.80
CA VAL A 247 13.15 1.27 19.11
C VAL A 247 13.47 0.56 17.79
N PRO A 248 14.42 -0.40 17.75
CA PRO A 248 14.76 -1.07 16.50
C PRO A 248 13.54 -1.60 15.75
N HIS A 249 13.44 -1.27 14.47
CA HIS A 249 12.27 -1.56 13.64
C HIS A 249 12.66 -1.59 12.16
N ALA A 250 11.89 -2.29 11.33
CA ALA A 250 12.05 -2.28 9.88
C ALA A 250 10.70 -2.12 9.22
N ARG A 251 10.62 -1.26 8.21
CA ARG A 251 9.47 -1.15 7.31
C ARG A 251 9.82 -1.91 6.04
N VAL A 252 9.05 -2.96 5.79
CA VAL A 252 9.15 -3.77 4.57
C VAL A 252 7.73 -4.07 4.10
N SER A 253 7.35 -3.55 2.93
CA SER A 253 6.07 -3.91 2.30
C SER A 253 6.14 -5.24 1.54
N ASP A 254 4.95 -5.83 1.37
CA ASP A 254 4.70 -6.86 0.36
C ASP A 254 5.21 -6.38 -1.01
N GLN A 255 5.91 -7.24 -1.73
CA GLN A 255 6.52 -6.88 -3.01
C GLN A 255 6.73 -8.10 -3.90
N VAL A 256 6.67 -7.90 -5.21
CA VAL A 256 6.83 -8.99 -6.19
C VAL A 256 8.30 -9.38 -6.27
N ILE A 257 8.62 -10.56 -5.74
CA ILE A 257 9.96 -11.19 -5.85
C ILE A 257 9.84 -12.50 -6.65
N LEU A 258 8.75 -13.23 -6.42
CA LEU A 258 8.35 -14.43 -7.12
C LEU A 258 7.12 -14.15 -7.98
N TYR A 259 7.13 -14.71 -9.19
CA TYR A 259 6.04 -14.59 -10.15
C TYR A 259 5.10 -15.78 -10.04
N GLY A 260 3.85 -15.61 -10.46
CA GLY A 260 2.91 -16.72 -10.55
C GLY A 260 3.38 -17.79 -11.53
N ASP A 261 2.96 -19.03 -11.31
CA ASP A 261 3.39 -20.20 -12.09
C ASP A 261 2.98 -20.10 -13.56
N ASN A 262 1.88 -19.39 -13.82
CA ASN A 262 1.31 -19.12 -15.13
C ASN A 262 1.49 -17.66 -15.59
N SER A 263 2.39 -16.91 -14.95
CA SER A 263 2.73 -15.54 -15.37
C SER A 263 3.43 -15.53 -16.72
N THR A 264 3.02 -14.60 -17.60
CA THR A 264 3.67 -14.38 -18.91
C THR A 264 4.69 -13.25 -18.88
N THR A 265 4.82 -12.54 -17.75
CA THR A 265 5.78 -11.46 -17.56
C THR A 265 7.20 -11.98 -17.78
N PRO A 266 8.00 -11.36 -18.67
CA PRO A 266 9.38 -11.78 -18.89
C PRO A 266 10.19 -11.71 -17.60
N GLN A 267 10.64 -12.87 -17.13
CA GLN A 267 11.49 -12.97 -15.93
C GLN A 267 12.91 -12.52 -16.29
N ASN A 268 13.17 -11.21 -16.26
CA ASN A 268 14.54 -10.72 -16.37
C ASN A 268 15.26 -11.00 -15.04
N ARG A 269 15.84 -12.20 -14.92
CA ARG A 269 16.45 -12.70 -13.70
C ARG A 269 17.81 -12.07 -13.43
N MET A 270 17.81 -10.78 -13.10
CA MET A 270 18.77 -10.25 -12.14
C MET A 270 18.52 -10.93 -10.79
N ALA A 271 19.50 -10.90 -9.89
CA ALA A 271 19.35 -11.50 -8.55
C ALA A 271 18.05 -11.04 -7.89
N SER A 272 17.29 -11.96 -7.30
CA SER A 272 16.07 -11.62 -6.54
C SER A 272 16.45 -10.69 -5.40
N MET A 273 15.69 -9.61 -5.21
CA MET A 273 15.97 -8.60 -4.19
C MET A 273 14.72 -8.33 -3.38
N LEU A 274 14.90 -8.15 -2.07
CA LEU A 274 13.89 -7.57 -1.19
C LEU A 274 14.39 -6.18 -0.79
N THR A 275 13.51 -5.18 -0.89
CA THR A 275 13.80 -3.82 -0.44
C THR A 275 12.97 -3.49 0.79
N ALA A 276 13.63 -3.05 1.86
CA ALA A 276 12.99 -2.41 3.00
C ALA A 276 12.93 -0.89 2.76
N GLU A 277 11.77 -0.28 2.97
CA GLU A 277 11.64 1.18 2.91
C GLU A 277 12.57 1.83 3.92
N SER A 278 12.61 1.32 5.15
CA SER A 278 13.52 1.78 6.19
C SER A 278 13.89 0.71 7.19
N VAL A 279 15.07 0.87 7.80
CA VAL A 279 15.55 0.06 8.92
C VAL A 279 16.16 0.98 9.96
N LEU A 280 15.69 0.86 11.21
CA LEU A 280 16.20 1.58 12.37
C LEU A 280 16.96 0.61 13.27
N CYS A 281 18.25 0.88 13.51
CA CYS A 281 19.10 0.04 14.34
C CYS A 281 19.86 0.83 15.41
N GLU A 282 19.89 0.33 16.65
CA GLU A 282 20.54 1.01 17.77
C GLU A 282 22.07 0.95 17.66
N THR A 283 22.58 -0.21 17.28
CA THR A 283 23.95 -0.46 16.85
C THR A 283 23.97 -0.84 15.37
N ASN A 284 25.14 -1.15 14.81
CA ASN A 284 25.16 -1.88 13.55
C ASN A 284 24.34 -3.17 13.69
N CYS A 285 23.65 -3.53 12.62
CA CYS A 285 22.75 -4.66 12.57
C CYS A 285 22.76 -5.28 11.16
N PHE A 286 22.10 -6.42 11.01
CA PHE A 286 21.72 -6.96 9.71
C PHE A 286 20.21 -6.93 9.55
N LEU A 287 19.75 -6.57 8.35
CA LEU A 287 18.43 -7.00 7.87
C LEU A 287 18.61 -8.36 7.21
N VAL A 288 18.13 -9.41 7.88
CA VAL A 288 18.19 -10.80 7.42
C VAL A 288 16.82 -11.19 6.90
N VAL A 289 16.76 -11.85 5.75
CA VAL A 289 15.52 -12.35 5.17
C VAL A 289 15.54 -13.86 5.26
N HIS A 290 14.55 -14.44 5.93
CA HIS A 290 14.35 -15.88 6.01
C HIS A 290 13.25 -16.32 5.03
N VAL A 291 13.36 -17.55 4.52
CA VAL A 291 12.21 -18.20 3.86
C VAL A 291 11.20 -18.64 4.90
N ASP A 292 9.95 -18.80 4.52
CA ASP A 292 8.90 -19.33 5.39
C ASP A 292 9.12 -20.82 5.68
N ASN A 293 8.88 -21.19 6.94
CA ASN A 293 8.88 -22.56 7.42
C ASN A 293 7.62 -22.85 8.24
N GLY A 294 6.47 -22.82 7.58
CA GLY A 294 5.18 -23.16 8.20
C GLY A 294 4.62 -22.01 9.02
N GLY A 295 4.71 -20.78 8.51
CA GLY A 295 4.25 -19.57 9.21
C GLY A 295 5.23 -19.06 10.25
N SER A 296 6.53 -19.32 10.07
CA SER A 296 7.61 -18.84 10.95
C SER A 296 8.92 -18.71 10.17
N PRO A 297 9.88 -17.90 10.66
CA PRO A 297 11.19 -17.79 10.02
C PRO A 297 11.91 -19.15 9.89
N GLY A 298 12.32 -19.47 8.67
CA GLY A 298 13.07 -20.67 8.30
C GLY A 298 14.56 -20.39 8.01
N PRO A 299 15.19 -21.13 7.09
CA PRO A 299 16.55 -20.84 6.62
C PRO A 299 16.73 -19.43 6.02
N VAL A 300 17.93 -18.86 6.15
CA VAL A 300 18.27 -17.52 5.62
C VAL A 300 18.32 -17.52 4.10
N ALA A 301 17.54 -16.66 3.46
CA ALA A 301 17.51 -16.42 2.02
C ALA A 301 18.54 -15.39 1.54
N GLY A 302 18.89 -14.44 2.40
CA GLY A 302 19.84 -13.35 2.16
C GLY A 302 19.92 -12.39 3.35
N PHE A 303 20.91 -11.50 3.36
CA PHE A 303 21.04 -10.45 4.38
C PHE A 303 21.75 -9.21 3.83
N ALA A 304 21.58 -8.07 4.49
CA ALA A 304 22.31 -6.84 4.25
C ALA A 304 22.79 -6.24 5.58
N ALA A 305 24.03 -5.78 5.63
CA ALA A 305 24.55 -5.01 6.76
C ALA A 305 23.93 -3.61 6.75
N VAL A 306 23.50 -3.14 7.92
CA VAL A 306 22.84 -1.85 8.12
C VAL A 306 23.54 -1.12 9.27
N PRO A 307 24.02 0.11 9.04
CA PRO A 307 24.68 0.88 10.10
C PRO A 307 23.70 1.30 11.18
N ALA A 308 24.22 1.62 12.37
CA ALA A 308 23.44 2.26 13.43
C ALA A 308 22.73 3.54 12.95
N GLY A 309 21.52 3.77 13.44
CA GLY A 309 20.63 4.85 13.02
C GLY A 309 19.54 4.38 12.04
N SER A 310 18.95 5.33 11.32
CA SER A 310 17.94 5.08 10.29
C SER A 310 18.62 4.95 8.92
N SER A 311 18.34 3.86 8.22
CA SER A 311 18.74 3.63 6.83
C SER A 311 17.48 3.51 5.97
N GLN A 312 17.49 4.13 4.79
CA GLN A 312 16.38 4.08 3.83
C GLN A 312 16.75 3.19 2.66
N ASN A 313 15.76 2.55 2.02
CA ASN A 313 15.92 1.73 0.82
C ASN A 313 16.99 0.64 0.97
N VAL A 314 16.94 -0.11 2.08
CA VAL A 314 17.88 -1.20 2.34
C VAL A 314 17.54 -2.36 1.43
N VAL A 315 18.46 -2.73 0.53
CA VAL A 315 18.27 -3.82 -0.43
C VAL A 315 19.00 -5.08 0.03
N VAL A 316 18.26 -6.18 0.17
CA VAL A 316 18.78 -7.51 0.47
C VAL A 316 18.79 -8.34 -0.81
N VAL A 317 19.98 -8.77 -1.23
CA VAL A 317 20.11 -9.73 -2.33
C VAL A 317 19.77 -11.12 -1.81
N LEU A 318 18.83 -11.77 -2.48
CA LEU A 318 18.33 -13.10 -2.16
C LEU A 318 18.91 -14.16 -3.10
N GLY A 319 19.10 -15.36 -2.59
CA GLY A 319 19.58 -16.49 -3.38
C GLY A 319 20.39 -17.53 -2.60
N MET A 320 20.50 -17.39 -1.28
CA MET A 320 21.14 -18.39 -0.43
C MET A 320 20.29 -19.66 -0.30
N GLN A 321 18.99 -19.58 -0.58
CA GLN A 321 18.00 -20.66 -0.50
C GLN A 321 16.97 -20.55 -1.62
N ALA A 322 16.21 -21.63 -1.84
CA ALA A 322 15.00 -21.58 -2.65
C ALA A 322 13.95 -20.73 -1.92
N LEU A 323 13.44 -19.70 -2.59
CA LEU A 323 12.49 -18.76 -1.99
C LEU A 323 11.10 -19.38 -1.87
N THR A 324 10.39 -18.91 -0.84
CA THR A 324 8.98 -19.21 -0.59
C THR A 324 8.11 -17.98 -0.89
N PRO A 325 6.81 -18.17 -1.18
CA PRO A 325 5.89 -17.06 -1.41
C PRO A 325 5.72 -16.08 -0.24
N VAL A 326 6.02 -16.51 0.99
CA VAL A 326 6.14 -15.65 2.18
C VAL A 326 7.61 -15.60 2.58
N LEU A 327 8.11 -14.42 2.91
CA LEU A 327 9.44 -14.22 3.47
C LEU A 327 9.32 -13.59 4.86
N TRP A 328 10.36 -13.74 5.67
CA TRP A 328 10.42 -13.21 7.04
C TRP A 328 11.65 -12.32 7.21
N PRO A 329 11.53 -11.01 6.98
CA PRO A 329 12.51 -10.04 7.45
C PRO A 329 12.71 -10.16 8.97
N MET A 330 13.95 -10.12 9.41
CA MET A 330 14.36 -10.20 10.80
C MET A 330 15.57 -9.31 11.03
N LEU A 331 15.56 -8.52 12.10
CA LEU A 331 16.74 -7.78 12.50
C LEU A 331 17.65 -8.64 13.37
N HIS A 332 18.93 -8.64 13.06
CA HIS A 332 20.00 -9.25 13.86
C HIS A 332 20.97 -8.17 14.30
N VAL A 333 21.56 -8.28 15.48
CA VAL A 333 22.72 -7.44 15.83
C VAL A 333 23.89 -7.79 14.90
N ASP A 334 24.76 -6.84 14.61
CA ASP A 334 26.06 -7.06 13.96
C ASP A 334 27.14 -6.92 15.03
N ASP A 335 27.37 -8.01 15.77
CA ASP A 335 28.43 -8.10 16.79
C ASP A 335 29.56 -9.04 16.31
N GLY A 336 30.57 -9.29 17.14
CA GLY A 336 31.75 -10.03 16.66
C GLY A 336 32.53 -9.25 15.58
N ALA A 337 32.52 -9.76 14.34
CA ALA A 337 33.23 -9.20 13.21
C ALA A 337 32.31 -8.35 12.30
N ILE A 338 32.20 -7.05 12.63
CA ILE A 338 31.37 -6.07 11.92
C ILE A 338 31.30 -6.27 10.40
N GLY A 339 30.09 -6.43 9.88
CA GLY A 339 29.79 -6.64 8.46
C GLY A 339 29.93 -8.09 7.99
N THR A 340 30.23 -9.02 8.88
CA THR A 340 30.24 -10.46 8.62
C THR A 340 29.09 -11.10 9.37
N TYR A 341 28.18 -11.77 8.66
CA TYR A 341 27.07 -12.46 9.32
C TYR A 341 27.51 -13.81 9.88
N GLU A 342 27.44 -13.96 11.20
CA GLU A 342 28.01 -15.03 12.03
C GLU A 342 26.96 -15.83 12.82
N PHE A 343 25.67 -15.58 12.59
CA PHE A 343 24.59 -16.27 13.29
C PHE A 343 24.61 -17.79 13.04
N ASP A 344 24.83 -18.56 14.11
CA ASP A 344 24.80 -20.03 14.11
C ASP A 344 23.81 -20.63 15.12
N GLY A 345 23.08 -19.78 15.85
CA GLY A 345 22.12 -20.16 16.89
C GLY A 345 22.73 -20.68 18.21
N SER A 346 24.06 -20.63 18.37
CA SER A 346 24.75 -21.25 19.52
C SER A 346 25.93 -20.45 20.09
N SER A 347 26.65 -19.69 19.26
CA SER A 347 27.81 -18.88 19.64
C SER A 347 27.43 -17.64 20.44
N GLY A 348 26.19 -17.18 20.28
CA GLY A 348 25.68 -15.93 20.83
C GLY A 348 25.98 -14.70 19.96
N LEU A 349 26.64 -14.89 18.81
CA LEU A 349 26.91 -13.82 17.84
C LEU A 349 25.73 -13.62 16.89
N ASP A 350 25.54 -12.38 16.47
CA ASP A 350 24.50 -11.90 15.56
C ASP A 350 23.11 -12.44 15.91
N ASN A 351 22.78 -12.43 17.20
CA ASN A 351 21.46 -12.87 17.64
C ASN A 351 20.35 -11.94 17.13
N PRO A 352 19.12 -12.47 16.95
CA PRO A 352 17.97 -11.65 16.61
C PRO A 352 17.74 -10.51 17.61
N ILE A 353 17.53 -9.31 17.12
CA ILE A 353 17.17 -8.14 17.92
C ILE A 353 15.75 -8.33 18.47
N SER A 354 15.59 -8.11 19.77
CA SER A 354 14.28 -8.19 20.44
C SER A 354 13.89 -6.85 21.05
N VAL A 355 12.63 -6.46 20.86
CA VAL A 355 11.98 -5.29 21.45
C VAL A 355 10.86 -5.79 22.33
N ASP A 356 10.80 -5.32 23.58
CA ASP A 356 9.77 -5.71 24.56
C ASP A 356 9.61 -7.24 24.70
N GLY A 357 10.72 -7.97 24.57
CA GLY A 357 10.77 -9.44 24.68
C GLY A 357 10.38 -10.20 23.41
N SER A 358 10.08 -9.52 22.31
CA SER A 358 9.72 -10.11 21.02
C SER A 358 10.78 -9.82 19.96
N VAL A 359 11.15 -10.83 19.18
CA VAL A 359 12.07 -10.65 18.04
C VAL A 359 11.44 -9.72 17.01
N VAL A 360 12.21 -8.77 16.48
CA VAL A 360 11.79 -7.89 15.39
C VAL A 360 11.78 -8.69 14.09
N THR A 361 10.66 -9.36 13.83
CA THR A 361 10.40 -10.13 12.62
C THR A 361 8.91 -10.16 12.30
N PHE A 362 8.57 -10.29 11.03
CA PHE A 362 7.20 -10.32 10.54
C PHE A 362 7.17 -10.95 9.14
N PRO A 363 6.02 -11.49 8.69
CA PRO A 363 5.90 -12.02 7.34
C PRO A 363 5.66 -10.90 6.32
N VAL A 364 6.23 -11.06 5.12
CA VAL A 364 5.89 -10.28 3.92
C VAL A 364 5.55 -11.22 2.78
N ASN A 365 4.54 -10.89 2.00
CA ASN A 365 4.19 -11.61 0.79
C ASN A 365 5.17 -11.23 -0.33
N ALA A 366 5.80 -12.25 -0.91
CA ALA A 366 6.81 -12.15 -1.95
C ALA A 366 6.30 -12.62 -3.33
N ALA A 367 5.07 -13.13 -3.40
CA ALA A 367 4.41 -13.64 -4.59
C ALA A 367 2.93 -13.20 -4.63
N PRO A 368 2.23 -13.36 -5.78
CA PRO A 368 0.82 -13.01 -5.87
C PRO A 368 -0.02 -13.56 -4.72
N SER A 369 -0.77 -12.69 -4.07
CA SER A 369 -1.49 -12.98 -2.82
C SER A 369 -2.59 -11.96 -2.59
N MET A 370 -3.49 -12.25 -1.66
CA MET A 370 -4.53 -11.30 -1.24
C MET A 370 -4.82 -11.45 0.25
N THR A 371 -5.15 -10.32 0.87
CA THR A 371 -5.55 -10.25 2.27
C THR A 371 -6.93 -9.63 2.36
N PHE A 372 -7.79 -10.25 3.17
CA PHE A 372 -9.12 -9.75 3.45
C PHE A 372 -9.62 -10.30 4.78
N SER A 373 -10.74 -9.75 5.25
CA SER A 373 -11.47 -10.23 6.41
C SER A 373 -12.92 -10.55 6.03
N ASP A 374 -13.54 -11.46 6.79
CA ASP A 374 -14.99 -11.67 6.73
C ASP A 374 -15.71 -10.35 7.02
N GLN A 375 -16.79 -10.09 6.29
CA GLN A 375 -17.48 -8.80 6.33
C GLN A 375 -18.94 -8.93 5.91
N GLU A 376 -19.80 -8.03 6.41
CA GLU A 376 -21.15 -7.88 5.84
C GLU A 376 -21.07 -7.18 4.47
N ALA A 377 -22.01 -7.48 3.58
CA ALA A 377 -22.08 -6.86 2.24
C ALA A 377 -23.35 -6.01 2.06
N ALA A 378 -23.81 -5.35 3.13
CA ALA A 378 -25.11 -4.67 3.17
C ALA A 378 -25.22 -3.45 2.23
N ASP A 379 -24.10 -2.85 1.85
CA ASP A 379 -24.01 -1.72 0.92
C ASP A 379 -23.77 -2.15 -0.54
N GLY A 380 -23.82 -3.45 -0.83
CA GLY A 380 -23.55 -4.00 -2.16
C GLY A 380 -22.07 -4.03 -2.54
N MET A 381 -21.15 -3.79 -1.59
CA MET A 381 -19.71 -3.77 -1.85
C MET A 381 -18.99 -4.87 -1.08
N ILE A 382 -18.13 -5.61 -1.77
CA ILE A 382 -17.11 -6.49 -1.16
C ILE A 382 -15.78 -5.75 -1.15
N ARG A 383 -15.10 -5.77 -0.01
CA ARG A 383 -13.83 -5.09 0.20
C ARG A 383 -12.70 -6.08 0.41
N ILE A 384 -11.61 -5.93 -0.33
CA ILE A 384 -10.36 -6.66 -0.14
C ILE A 384 -9.34 -5.68 0.42
N ASP A 385 -8.69 -6.05 1.53
CA ASP A 385 -7.76 -5.18 2.23
C ASP A 385 -6.55 -4.88 1.33
N SER A 386 -5.97 -5.94 0.75
CA SER A 386 -4.90 -5.83 -0.24
C SER A 386 -4.81 -7.01 -1.20
N ALA A 387 -4.22 -6.79 -2.38
CA ALA A 387 -3.79 -7.82 -3.32
C ALA A 387 -2.43 -7.46 -3.92
N LEU A 388 -1.48 -8.40 -3.86
CA LEU A 388 -0.19 -8.32 -4.54
C LEU A 388 -0.30 -9.03 -5.89
N MET A 389 0.05 -8.35 -6.98
CA MET A 389 0.03 -8.90 -8.33
C MET A 389 1.40 -8.75 -9.00
N ASP A 390 1.83 -9.75 -9.76
CA ASP A 390 3.08 -9.72 -10.53
C ASP A 390 2.88 -9.29 -12.00
N ALA A 391 1.62 -9.06 -12.39
CA ALA A 391 1.21 -8.54 -13.70
C ALA A 391 -0.13 -7.79 -13.55
N PHE A 392 -0.61 -7.18 -14.64
CA PHE A 392 -2.00 -6.67 -14.68
C PHE A 392 -2.99 -7.83 -14.58
N GLY A 393 -4.14 -7.56 -13.98
CA GLY A 393 -5.16 -8.58 -13.78
C GLY A 393 -6.41 -8.07 -13.11
N TRP A 394 -7.12 -8.98 -12.45
CA TRP A 394 -8.44 -8.73 -11.90
C TRP A 394 -8.57 -9.30 -10.49
N MET A 395 -9.24 -8.56 -9.61
CA MET A 395 -9.88 -9.12 -8.43
C MET A 395 -11.29 -9.52 -8.81
N VAL A 396 -11.61 -10.80 -8.72
CA VAL A 396 -12.90 -11.35 -9.12
C VAL A 396 -13.59 -11.96 -7.90
N ILE A 397 -14.86 -11.59 -7.67
CA ILE A 397 -15.68 -12.19 -6.62
C ILE A 397 -16.57 -13.25 -7.26
N HIS A 398 -16.37 -14.52 -6.89
CA HIS A 398 -17.25 -15.62 -7.27
C HIS A 398 -18.28 -15.91 -6.17
N SER A 399 -19.49 -16.28 -6.56
CA SER A 399 -20.49 -16.87 -5.66
C SER A 399 -20.01 -18.23 -5.12
N SER A 400 -20.66 -18.74 -4.06
CA SER A 400 -20.43 -20.09 -3.55
C SER A 400 -21.44 -21.08 -4.12
N VAL A 401 -20.96 -22.11 -4.82
CA VAL A 401 -21.74 -23.27 -5.27
C VAL A 401 -21.13 -24.52 -4.66
N ASP A 402 -21.86 -25.18 -3.77
CA ASP A 402 -21.40 -26.37 -3.04
C ASP A 402 -20.07 -26.16 -2.30
N GLY A 403 -19.84 -24.95 -1.76
CA GLY A 403 -18.61 -24.60 -1.05
C GLY A 403 -17.39 -24.43 -1.96
N ARG A 404 -17.61 -24.14 -3.25
CA ARG A 404 -16.58 -23.89 -4.27
C ARG A 404 -16.92 -22.61 -5.05
N PRO A 405 -15.92 -22.01 -5.73
CA PRO A 405 -16.16 -20.88 -6.62
C PRO A 405 -17.20 -21.22 -7.70
N GLY A 406 -18.27 -20.42 -7.76
CA GLY A 406 -19.36 -20.48 -8.73
C GLY A 406 -19.30 -19.37 -9.78
N PRO A 407 -20.44 -18.93 -10.33
CA PRO A 407 -20.50 -17.77 -11.22
C PRO A 407 -19.92 -16.48 -10.61
N VAL A 408 -19.37 -15.62 -11.46
CA VAL A 408 -18.83 -14.30 -11.11
C VAL A 408 -19.95 -13.35 -10.69
N LEU A 409 -19.75 -12.63 -9.59
CA LEU A 409 -20.66 -11.63 -9.02
C LEU A 409 -20.24 -10.20 -9.35
N GLY A 410 -18.94 -9.98 -9.48
CA GLY A 410 -18.34 -8.67 -9.74
C GLY A 410 -16.82 -8.80 -9.83
N TYR A 411 -16.19 -7.80 -10.43
CA TYR A 411 -14.74 -7.75 -10.56
C TYR A 411 -14.24 -6.31 -10.68
N THR A 412 -12.97 -6.10 -10.40
CA THR A 412 -12.28 -4.83 -10.66
C THR A 412 -10.84 -5.08 -11.10
N ALA A 413 -10.27 -4.16 -11.86
CA ALA A 413 -8.92 -4.28 -12.38
C ALA A 413 -7.87 -4.07 -11.27
N LEU A 414 -6.76 -4.81 -11.35
CA LEU A 414 -5.59 -4.71 -10.49
C LEU A 414 -4.34 -4.42 -11.32
N ARG A 415 -3.41 -3.66 -10.73
CA ARG A 415 -2.08 -3.38 -11.31
C ARG A 415 -1.03 -4.33 -10.74
N PRO A 416 0.12 -4.50 -11.42
CA PRO A 416 1.32 -5.06 -10.79
C PRO A 416 1.70 -4.28 -9.52
N GLY A 417 2.19 -4.97 -8.51
CA GLY A 417 2.49 -4.44 -7.18
C GLY A 417 1.33 -4.61 -6.20
N VAL A 418 1.39 -3.85 -5.10
CA VAL A 418 0.37 -3.87 -4.04
C VAL A 418 -0.80 -2.98 -4.43
N ASN A 419 -1.99 -3.56 -4.42
CA ASN A 419 -3.27 -2.88 -4.55
C ASN A 419 -3.94 -2.91 -3.16
N SER A 420 -4.41 -1.77 -2.66
CA SER A 420 -4.98 -1.67 -1.30
C SER A 420 -6.36 -1.03 -1.30
N ASN A 421 -7.19 -1.37 -0.31
CA ASN A 421 -8.56 -0.86 -0.16
C ASN A 421 -9.37 -1.07 -1.44
N ILE A 422 -9.37 -2.30 -1.95
CA ILE A 422 -10.03 -2.68 -3.19
C ILE A 422 -11.52 -2.87 -2.86
N ALA A 423 -12.40 -2.17 -3.55
CA ALA A 423 -13.84 -2.31 -3.38
C ALA A 423 -14.45 -2.78 -4.70
N ILE A 424 -15.31 -3.80 -4.62
CA ILE A 424 -15.94 -4.45 -5.76
C ILE A 424 -17.45 -4.40 -5.55
N GLU A 425 -18.18 -3.80 -6.48
CA GLU A 425 -19.64 -3.87 -6.50
C GLU A 425 -20.07 -5.30 -6.85
N VAL A 426 -20.98 -5.84 -6.06
CA VAL A 426 -21.54 -7.18 -6.26
C VAL A 426 -23.06 -7.12 -6.17
N ASP A 427 -23.76 -8.07 -6.81
CA ASP A 427 -25.18 -8.28 -6.54
C ASP A 427 -25.35 -8.96 -5.16
N PRO A 428 -25.81 -8.24 -4.11
CA PRO A 428 -25.91 -8.82 -2.77
C PRO A 428 -26.93 -9.95 -2.71
N ALA A 429 -27.91 -10.00 -3.61
CA ALA A 429 -28.88 -11.09 -3.68
C ALA A 429 -28.24 -12.43 -4.10
N GLN A 430 -27.06 -12.39 -4.72
CA GLN A 430 -26.32 -13.58 -5.18
C GLN A 430 -25.09 -13.91 -4.35
N ALA A 431 -24.61 -12.99 -3.51
CA ALA A 431 -23.46 -13.22 -2.62
C ALA A 431 -23.75 -14.33 -1.59
N GLY A 432 -24.98 -14.43 -1.11
CA GLY A 432 -25.34 -15.37 -0.04
C GLY A 432 -24.43 -15.22 1.18
N THR A 433 -24.21 -16.29 1.93
CA THR A 433 -23.40 -16.25 3.17
C THR A 433 -21.89 -16.45 2.93
N GLN A 434 -21.47 -16.68 1.68
CA GLN A 434 -20.08 -16.98 1.35
C GLN A 434 -19.78 -16.66 -0.11
N VAL A 435 -18.63 -16.00 -0.34
CA VAL A 435 -18.07 -15.72 -1.67
C VAL A 435 -16.62 -16.21 -1.75
N PHE A 436 -16.06 -16.20 -2.95
CA PHE A 436 -14.68 -16.56 -3.24
C PHE A 436 -13.99 -15.45 -4.04
N PRO A 437 -13.28 -14.53 -3.37
CA PRO A 437 -12.32 -13.66 -4.03
C PRO A 437 -11.25 -14.50 -4.73
N MET A 438 -10.91 -14.17 -5.97
CA MET A 438 -9.94 -14.87 -6.80
C MET A 438 -9.15 -13.87 -7.65
N LEU A 439 -7.83 -14.05 -7.72
CA LEU A 439 -6.99 -13.29 -8.63
C LEU A 439 -6.99 -13.93 -10.02
N HIS A 440 -7.11 -13.10 -11.05
CA HIS A 440 -6.95 -13.50 -12.45
C HIS A 440 -5.89 -12.62 -13.13
N TYR A 441 -5.19 -13.15 -14.12
CA TYR A 441 -4.39 -12.34 -15.03
C TYR A 441 -5.26 -11.72 -16.12
N ASP A 442 -4.85 -10.56 -16.63
CA ASP A 442 -5.40 -9.94 -17.83
C ASP A 442 -4.51 -10.36 -19.02
N THR A 443 -4.95 -11.33 -19.81
CA THR A 443 -4.06 -12.06 -20.75
C THR A 443 -4.45 -11.99 -22.22
N ASN A 444 -5.73 -11.81 -22.54
CA ASN A 444 -6.20 -11.72 -23.92
C ASN A 444 -6.39 -10.26 -24.32
N THR A 445 -7.57 -9.68 -24.08
CA THR A 445 -7.82 -8.29 -24.44
C THR A 445 -7.61 -7.41 -23.22
N MET A 446 -6.45 -6.74 -23.15
CA MET A 446 -6.12 -5.83 -22.05
C MET A 446 -7.29 -4.91 -21.69
N GLY A 447 -7.69 -4.93 -20.42
CA GLY A 447 -8.78 -4.13 -19.87
C GLY A 447 -10.19 -4.70 -20.12
N VAL A 448 -10.32 -5.91 -20.66
CA VAL A 448 -11.61 -6.61 -20.83
C VAL A 448 -11.56 -7.93 -20.07
N TYR A 449 -12.40 -8.08 -19.05
CA TYR A 449 -12.42 -9.33 -18.29
C TYR A 449 -13.05 -10.47 -19.09
N GLU A 450 -12.30 -11.55 -19.33
CA GLU A 450 -12.72 -12.68 -20.16
C GLU A 450 -12.44 -14.01 -19.46
N PHE A 451 -13.45 -14.70 -18.91
CA PHE A 451 -13.23 -15.99 -18.23
C PHE A 451 -13.96 -17.17 -18.89
N GLY A 452 -13.19 -18.16 -19.35
CA GLY A 452 -13.70 -19.46 -19.84
C GLY A 452 -14.49 -19.42 -21.15
N THR A 453 -14.58 -18.25 -21.79
CA THR A 453 -15.40 -18.00 -22.99
C THR A 453 -14.59 -17.95 -24.29
N VAL A 454 -13.26 -17.73 -24.20
CA VAL A 454 -12.36 -17.56 -25.35
C VAL A 454 -11.01 -18.25 -25.11
N GLU A 455 -10.30 -18.61 -26.18
CA GLU A 455 -8.90 -19.06 -26.09
C GLU A 455 -8.03 -17.90 -25.61
N GLY A 456 -7.14 -18.14 -24.63
CA GLY A 456 -6.34 -17.08 -24.01
C GLY A 456 -7.06 -16.26 -22.94
N ALA A 457 -8.29 -16.64 -22.57
CA ALA A 457 -9.06 -16.02 -21.49
C ALA A 457 -8.25 -15.82 -20.19
N ASP A 458 -8.64 -14.81 -19.42
CA ASP A 458 -8.13 -14.43 -18.11
C ASP A 458 -8.15 -15.58 -17.13
N VAL A 459 -7.03 -16.28 -17.05
CA VAL A 459 -6.87 -17.46 -16.20
C VAL A 459 -6.64 -17.04 -14.74
N PRO A 460 -7.11 -17.86 -13.77
CA PRO A 460 -6.78 -17.64 -12.38
C PRO A 460 -5.25 -17.64 -12.16
N VAL A 461 -4.78 -16.73 -11.30
CA VAL A 461 -3.37 -16.68 -10.89
C VAL A 461 -3.07 -17.90 -10.02
N SER A 462 -1.96 -18.58 -10.31
CA SER A 462 -1.48 -19.71 -9.51
C SER A 462 -0.09 -19.46 -8.94
N VAL A 463 0.13 -19.88 -7.70
CA VAL A 463 1.40 -19.78 -6.98
C VAL A 463 1.66 -21.11 -6.28
N GLY A 464 2.79 -21.75 -6.55
CA GLY A 464 3.15 -23.03 -5.92
C GLY A 464 2.19 -24.18 -6.25
N GLY A 465 1.58 -24.14 -7.44
CA GLY A 465 0.61 -25.11 -7.95
C GLY A 465 -0.83 -24.90 -7.45
N ALA A 466 -1.10 -23.84 -6.70
CA ALA A 466 -2.43 -23.54 -6.15
C ALA A 466 -2.95 -22.19 -6.68
N VAL A 467 -4.26 -22.12 -6.94
CA VAL A 467 -4.92 -20.87 -7.35
C VAL A 467 -4.97 -19.90 -6.15
N VAL A 468 -4.75 -18.61 -6.40
CA VAL A 468 -4.93 -17.57 -5.39
C VAL A 468 -6.42 -17.27 -5.24
N VAL A 469 -7.08 -18.09 -4.43
CA VAL A 469 -8.51 -18.05 -4.08
C VAL A 469 -8.68 -18.45 -2.62
N ALA A 470 -9.63 -17.86 -1.91
CA ALA A 470 -10.02 -18.29 -0.57
C ALA A 470 -11.49 -17.99 -0.31
N PRO A 471 -12.18 -18.77 0.54
CA PRO A 471 -13.55 -18.44 0.94
C PRO A 471 -13.55 -17.20 1.85
N MET A 472 -14.52 -16.32 1.65
CA MET A 472 -14.84 -15.19 2.52
C MET A 472 -16.26 -15.39 3.03
N ALA A 473 -16.45 -15.37 4.35
CA ALA A 473 -17.79 -15.38 4.92
C ALA A 473 -18.42 -13.99 4.78
N ILE A 474 -19.70 -13.97 4.45
CA ILE A 474 -20.54 -12.77 4.43
C ILE A 474 -21.59 -12.90 5.54
N PRO A 475 -21.27 -12.50 6.79
CA PRO A 475 -22.24 -12.55 7.87
C PRO A 475 -23.42 -11.62 7.57
N GLY A 476 -24.63 -12.02 7.97
CA GLY A 476 -25.82 -11.17 7.88
C GLY A 476 -26.48 -11.05 6.50
N ALA A 477 -25.98 -11.75 5.48
CA ALA A 477 -26.63 -11.87 4.16
C ALA A 477 -27.84 -12.81 4.14
#